data_AF-A0A1Y0RCP9-F1
#
_entry.id   AF-A0A1Y0RCP9-F1
#
_cell.length_a   1.000
_cell.length_b   1.000
_cell.length_c   1.000
_cell.angle_alpha   90.00
_cell.angle_beta   90.00
_cell.angle_gamma   90.00
#
_symmetry.space_group_name_H-M   'P 1'
#
loop_
_entity.id
_entity.type
_entity.pdbx_description
1 polymer ?
#
loop_
_entity_poly.entity_id
_entity_poly.type
_entity_poly.pdbx_seq_one_letter_code
_entity_poly.pdbx_strand_id
1 'polypeptide(L)' 'MTSIEKSDLVGLTRNVNHDLPKGLVGMVLECDKDIFDVQFPFPGKSLYAKVPREDIKFLVGMKQLAN' A
#
# COMPACT_ATOMS: atom_id res chain seq x y z
N MET A 1 1.65 5.69 -15.63
CA MET A 1 1.64 5.26 -14.22
C MET A 1 0.67 4.09 -14.10
N THR A 2 1.02 3.05 -13.35
CA THR A 2 0.12 1.91 -13.09
C THR A 2 -1.00 2.34 -12.14
N SER A 3 -2.24 1.97 -12.46
CA SER A 3 -3.39 2.12 -11.56
C SER A 3 -3.16 1.28 -10.31
N ILE A 4 -3.52 1.81 -9.14
CA ILE A 4 -3.46 1.11 -7.85
C ILE A 4 -4.89 0.98 -7.37
N GLU A 5 -5.31 -0.25 -7.11
CA GLU A 5 -6.66 -0.61 -6.73
C GLU A 5 -6.69 -1.25 -5.34
N LYS A 6 -7.90 -1.44 -4.81
CA LYS A 6 -8.12 -2.18 -3.57
C LYS A 6 -7.53 -3.58 -3.69
N SER A 7 -6.90 -4.04 -2.61
CA SER A 7 -6.19 -5.33 -2.50
C SER A 7 -4.87 -5.43 -3.26
N ASP A 8 -4.42 -4.37 -3.94
CA ASP A 8 -3.07 -4.33 -4.50
C ASP A 8 -2.01 -4.26 -3.40
N LEU A 9 -0.86 -4.87 -3.67
CA LEU A 9 0.33 -4.72 -2.85
C LEU A 9 1.14 -3.53 -3.33
N VAL A 10 1.46 -2.65 -2.38
CA VAL A 10 2.24 -1.45 -2.60
C VAL A 10 3.44 -1.41 -1.67
N GLY A 11 4.53 -0.79 -2.12
CA GLY A 11 5.72 -0.56 -1.30
C GLY A 11 5.93 0.92 -1.03
N LEU A 12 6.41 1.28 0.15
CA LEU A 12 6.80 2.66 0.46
C LEU A 12 8.06 3.06 -0.32
N THR A 13 8.05 4.24 -0.93
CA THR A 13 9.19 4.80 -1.69
C THR A 13 10.11 5.66 -0.81
N ARG A 14 9.61 6.15 0.32
CA ARG A 14 10.35 6.89 1.36
C ARG A 14 9.90 6.48 2.77
N ASN A 15 10.60 6.98 3.79
CA ASN A 15 10.15 6.83 5.18
C ASN A 15 8.98 7.78 5.40
N VAL A 16 7.83 7.25 5.84
CA VAL A 16 6.66 8.07 6.18
C VAL A 16 6.69 8.48 7.64
N ASN A 17 7.03 7.54 8.54
CA ASN A 17 7.27 7.80 9.96
C ASN A 17 8.21 6.72 10.55
N HIS A 18 8.39 6.70 11.88
CA HIS A 18 9.27 5.75 12.55
C HIS A 18 8.86 4.27 12.34
N ASP A 19 7.56 4.00 12.26
CA ASP A 19 7.01 2.65 12.09
C ASP A 19 6.82 2.25 10.62
N LEU A 20 6.97 3.19 9.69
CA LEU A 20 6.72 3.03 8.25
C LEU A 20 7.98 3.39 7.43
N PRO A 21 9.02 2.53 7.47
CA PRO A 21 10.24 2.75 6.72
C PRO A 21 10.06 2.49 5.22
N LYS A 22 10.91 3.13 4.41
CA LYS A 22 11.04 2.89 2.98
C LYS A 22 11.20 1.40 2.69
N GLY A 23 10.51 0.92 1.65
CA GLY A 23 10.56 -0.47 1.21
C GLY A 23 9.58 -1.40 1.92
N LEU A 24 8.93 -0.94 3.00
CA LEU A 24 7.87 -1.68 3.65
C LEU A 24 6.72 -1.91 2.67
N VAL A 25 6.16 -3.13 2.69
CA VAL A 25 5.08 -3.56 1.81
C VAL A 25 3.77 -3.61 2.59
N GLY A 26 2.73 -3.03 2.00
CA GLY A 26 1.38 -3.06 2.54
C GLY A 26 0.35 -3.38 1.47
N MET A 27 -0.85 -3.72 1.91
CA MET A 27 -2.01 -3.98 1.07
C MET A 27 -2.96 -2.79 1.11
N VAL A 28 -3.40 -2.34 -0.07
CA VAL A 28 -4.36 -1.26 -0.19
C VAL A 28 -5.74 -1.73 0.26
N LEU A 29 -6.35 -1.01 1.19
CA LEU A 29 -7.72 -1.26 1.66
C LEU A 29 -8.73 -0.39 0.91
N GLU A 30 -8.36 0.86 0.64
CA GLU A 30 -9.20 1.85 -0.02
C GLU A 30 -8.34 2.88 -0.76
N CYS A 31 -8.87 3.40 -1.88
CA CYS A 31 -8.23 4.43 -2.69
C CYS A 31 -9.14 5.67 -2.71
N ASP A 32 -8.68 6.79 -2.14
CA ASP A 32 -9.36 8.08 -2.22
C ASP A 32 -8.50 9.08 -3.02
N LYS A 33 -8.80 9.20 -4.31
CA LYS A 33 -8.11 10.04 -5.32
C LYS A 33 -6.59 9.84 -5.33
N ASP A 34 -5.89 10.50 -4.41
CA ASP A 34 -4.43 10.54 -4.30
C ASP A 34 -3.91 10.01 -2.95
N ILE A 35 -4.81 9.58 -2.05
CA ILE A 35 -4.50 9.03 -0.73
C ILE A 35 -4.97 7.59 -0.68
N PHE A 36 -4.10 6.71 -0.19
CA PHE A 36 -4.37 5.28 -0.09
C PHE A 36 -4.38 4.88 1.38
N ASP A 37 -5.46 4.24 1.80
CA ASP A 37 -5.50 3.55 3.08
C ASP A 37 -4.81 2.21 2.92
N VAL A 38 -3.66 2.04 3.58
CA VAL A 38 -2.78 0.87 3.43
C VAL A 38 -2.64 0.16 4.77
N GLN A 39 -2.83 -1.16 4.74
CA GLN A 39 -2.53 -2.06 5.85
C GLN A 39 -1.13 -2.66 5.68
N PHE A 40 -0.27 -2.47 6.68
CA PHE A 40 1.05 -3.06 6.74
C PHE A 40 1.07 -4.22 7.74
N PRO A 41 1.27 -5.47 7.28
CA PRO A 41 1.35 -6.62 8.17
C PRO A 41 2.69 -6.60 8.92
N PHE A 42 2.62 -6.54 10.26
CA PHE A 42 3.76 -6.74 11.15
C PHE A 42 3.55 -7.99 12.01
N PRO A 43 4.63 -8.63 12.50
CA PRO A 43 4.51 -9.69 13.47
C PRO A 43 3.72 -9.21 14.70
N GLY A 44 2.56 -9.82 14.96
CA GLY A 44 1.72 -9.55 16.12
C GLY A 44 0.82 -8.32 16.05
N LYS A 45 0.92 -7.47 15.01
CA LYS A 45 -0.02 -6.34 14.79
C LYS A 45 -0.11 -5.93 13.33
N SER A 46 -1.21 -5.32 12.93
CA SER A 46 -1.29 -4.60 11.66
C SER A 46 -1.18 -3.11 11.93
N LEU A 47 -0.36 -2.41 11.14
CA LEU A 47 -0.36 -0.96 11.11
C LEU A 47 -1.23 -0.48 9.95
N TYR A 48 -1.92 0.64 10.16
CA TYR A 48 -2.79 1.25 9.16
C TYR A 48 -2.34 2.68 8.96
N ALA A 49 -2.18 3.09 7.70
CA ALA A 49 -1.74 4.44 7.38
C ALA A 49 -2.37 4.94 6.09
N LYS A 50 -2.64 6.25 6.08
CA LYS A 50 -2.96 7.01 4.88
C LYS A 50 -1.66 7.44 4.22
N VAL A 51 -1.43 6.97 3.00
CA VAL A 51 -0.19 7.21 2.28
C VAL A 51 -0.51 7.88 0.93
N PRO A 52 0.14 9.01 0.59
CA PRO A 52 -0.11 9.67 -0.68
C PRO A 52 0.47 8.85 -1.85
N ARG A 53 -0.07 9.05 -3.05
CA ARG A 53 0.33 8.32 -4.28
C ARG A 53 1.83 8.39 -4.56
N GLU A 54 2.46 9.53 -4.27
CA GLU A 54 3.89 9.79 -4.46
C GLU A 54 4.79 8.90 -3.58
N ASP A 55 4.26 8.45 -2.44
CA ASP A 55 5.00 7.69 -1.44
C ASP A 55 4.84 6.18 -1.60
N ILE A 56 4.07 5.75 -2.60
CA ILE A 56 3.82 4.33 -2.88
C ILE A 56 4.22 3.95 -4.29
N LYS A 57 4.83 2.77 -4.42
CA LYS A 57 5.03 2.07 -5.68
C LYS A 57 4.12 0.86 -5.74
N PHE A 58 3.48 0.67 -6.89
CA PHE A 58 2.77 -0.57 -7.19
C PHE A 58 3.77 -1.73 -7.25
N LEU A 59 3.44 -2.86 -6.63
CA LEU A 59 4.26 -4.08 -6.68
C LEU A 59 3.54 -5.21 -7.41
N VAL A 60 2.38 -5.62 -6.89
CA VAL A 60 1.61 -6.75 -7.39
C VAL A 60 0.13 -6.40 -7.30
N GLY A 61 -0.60 -6.66 -8.39
CA GLY A 61 -2.04 -6.53 -8.41
C GLY A 61 -2.70 -7.90 -8.26
N MET A 62 -3.76 -7.96 -7.47
CA MET A 62 -4.62 -9.14 -7.39
C MET A 62 -5.58 -9.09 -8.58
N LYS A 63 -5.10 -9.39 -9.80
CA LYS A 63 -6.02 -9.66 -10.90
C LYS A 63 -6.85 -10.88 -10.50
N GLN A 64 -8.16 -10.70 -10.29
CA GLN A 64 -9.08 -11.83 -10.26
C GLN A 64 -8.88 -12.59 -11.57
N LEU A 65 -8.44 -13.85 -11.48
CA LEU A 65 -8.59 -14.79 -12.56
C LEU A 65 -10.10 -14.92 -12.79
N ALA A 66 -10.62 -14.22 -13.79
CA ALA A 66 -11.97 -14.44 -14.28
C ALA A 66 -12.00 -15.89 -14.81
N ASN A 67 -12.66 -16.76 -14.06
CA ASN A 67 -13.00 -18.12 -14.48
C ASN A 67 -14.25 -18.09 -15.36
#